data_AF-A0A1B9HZ97-F1
#
_entry.id   AF-A0A1B9HZ97-F1
#
_cell.length_a   1.000
_cell.length_b   1.000
_cell.length_c   1.000
_cell.angle_alpha   90.00
_cell.angle_beta   90.00
_cell.angle_gamma   90.00
#
_symmetry.space_group_name_H-M   'P 1'
#
loop_
_entity.id
_entity.type
_entity.pdbx_description
1 polymer ?
#
loop_
_entity_poly.entity_id
_entity_poly.type
_entity_poly.pdbx_seq_one_letter_code
_entity_poly.pdbx_strand_id
1 'polypeptide(L)'
;MMIIINRSTYRSWNKSSIRYIKRYFSNNLENKLDPSIMLREVMRNVAQPVAIAVTSVPKHSSLFGKSKYHGATLTSFTSLTLYPIPLVAFSLRLPSRMADCLKPPSQIFNEVSDEYIKNGFIKNDYLEKNQSSIKSINLPLKSELPWPLFKLPIPEKPPNWAINLLSNLKSSSSQQSLNSNPLNSSSSSSSNLNSINSNFNEKSIINSNKSRIITISLLSKENEEIANSLSLPCSNHNEIFNLSNTWDNNNFDDNNINNIPPSLKNSIGNLKCEIIQNISLKDLSSSSSSSSSNFENDILEQEKEKEQEQEQKGSELFICKVLNVNLSNDKNLQPLLHWRRKYVGIKDFE
;
A
#
# COMPACT_ATOMS: atom_id res chain seq x y z
N MET A 1 -31.86 1.28 41.43
CA MET A 1 -31.58 -0.02 40.80
C MET A 1 -32.07 0.07 39.35
N MET A 2 -31.17 0.43 38.43
CA MET A 2 -31.50 0.74 37.03
C MET A 2 -31.30 -0.52 36.18
N ILE A 3 -32.37 -1.03 35.58
CA ILE A 3 -32.35 -2.21 34.72
C ILE A 3 -31.95 -1.77 33.31
N ILE A 4 -30.72 -2.09 32.90
CA ILE A 4 -30.23 -1.89 31.53
C ILE A 4 -30.69 -3.09 30.69
N ILE A 5 -31.61 -2.82 29.75
CA ILE A 5 -32.14 -3.83 28.83
C ILE A 5 -31.22 -3.86 27.60
N ASN A 6 -30.31 -4.83 27.54
CA ASN A 6 -29.53 -5.14 26.34
C ASN A 6 -30.44 -5.82 25.30
N ARG A 7 -30.85 -5.06 24.27
CA ARG A 7 -31.51 -5.62 23.09
C ARG A 7 -30.46 -6.24 22.17
N SER A 8 -30.18 -7.52 22.38
CA SER A 8 -29.46 -8.34 21.40
C SER A 8 -30.39 -8.71 20.25
N THR A 9 -30.17 -8.13 19.06
CA THR A 9 -30.85 -8.53 17.83
C THR A 9 -30.07 -9.64 17.12
N TYR A 10 -30.16 -10.86 17.61
CA TYR A 10 -29.74 -12.04 16.86
C TYR A 10 -30.77 -12.32 15.74
N ARG A 11 -30.59 -11.70 14.56
CA ARG A 11 -31.24 -12.22 13.34
C ARG A 11 -30.56 -13.53 12.96
N SER A 12 -31.25 -14.66 13.15
CA SER A 12 -30.80 -15.98 12.74
C SER A 12 -30.87 -16.12 11.21
N TRP A 13 -29.72 -15.93 10.56
CA TRP A 13 -29.55 -16.22 9.13
C TRP A 13 -28.99 -17.63 8.92
N ASN A 14 -29.70 -18.65 9.41
CA ASN A 14 -29.40 -20.06 9.14
C ASN A 14 -29.86 -20.51 7.74
N LYS A 15 -29.73 -19.64 6.74
CA LYS A 15 -29.90 -20.03 5.33
C LYS A 15 -28.50 -20.21 4.76
N SER A 16 -28.14 -21.46 4.48
CA SER A 16 -26.83 -21.81 3.93
C SER A 16 -26.50 -20.96 2.70
N SER A 17 -25.36 -20.28 2.73
CA SER A 17 -24.92 -19.34 1.68
C SER A 17 -24.88 -20.01 0.30
N ILE A 18 -24.64 -21.33 0.28
CA ILE A 18 -24.59 -22.17 -0.92
C ILE A 18 -25.96 -22.24 -1.63
N ARG A 19 -27.08 -22.25 -0.89
CA ARG A 19 -28.42 -22.25 -1.52
C ARG A 19 -28.79 -20.89 -2.13
N TYR A 20 -28.21 -19.80 -1.62
CA TYR A 20 -28.48 -18.46 -2.15
C TYR A 20 -27.81 -18.24 -3.51
N ILE A 21 -26.56 -18.71 -3.64
CA ILE A 21 -25.81 -18.73 -4.90
C ILE A 21 -26.65 -19.43 -5.98
N LYS A 22 -27.09 -20.69 -5.72
CA LYS A 22 -27.81 -21.47 -6.74
C LYS A 22 -29.14 -20.84 -7.19
N ARG A 23 -29.84 -20.09 -6.33
CA ARG A 23 -31.12 -19.43 -6.70
C ARG A 23 -30.93 -18.15 -7.50
N TYR A 24 -29.89 -17.36 -7.24
CA TYR A 24 -29.63 -16.14 -8.03
C TYR A 24 -29.10 -16.45 -9.44
N PHE A 25 -28.29 -17.51 -9.58
CA PHE A 25 -27.77 -17.91 -10.89
C PHE A 25 -28.81 -18.58 -11.81
N SER A 26 -29.92 -19.10 -11.27
CA SER A 26 -30.88 -19.88 -12.07
C SER A 26 -32.03 -19.08 -12.67
N ASN A 27 -32.28 -17.83 -12.23
CA ASN A 27 -33.50 -17.10 -12.60
C ASN A 27 -33.30 -15.84 -13.48
N ASN A 28 -32.06 -15.42 -13.78
CA ASN A 28 -31.78 -14.22 -14.59
C ASN A 28 -30.84 -14.54 -15.75
N LEU A 29 -31.26 -15.41 -16.67
CA LEU A 29 -30.41 -15.91 -17.77
C LEU A 29 -30.15 -14.89 -18.89
N GLU A 30 -30.82 -13.73 -18.92
CA GLU A 30 -30.68 -12.76 -20.03
C GLU A 30 -29.95 -11.46 -19.69
N ASN A 31 -29.75 -11.13 -18.40
CA ASN A 31 -28.90 -10.00 -18.03
C ASN A 31 -27.50 -10.52 -17.70
N LYS A 32 -26.57 -10.35 -18.66
CA LYS A 32 -25.14 -10.67 -18.51
C LYS A 32 -24.61 -9.95 -17.27
N LEU A 33 -24.57 -10.66 -16.13
CA LEU A 33 -24.11 -10.12 -14.86
C LEU A 33 -22.69 -9.57 -15.05
N ASP A 34 -22.47 -8.36 -14.53
CA ASP A 34 -21.15 -7.75 -14.53
C ASP A 34 -20.15 -8.71 -13.86
N PRO A 35 -19.07 -9.13 -14.56
CA PRO A 35 -18.03 -9.99 -14.01
C PRO A 35 -17.48 -9.49 -12.67
N SER A 36 -17.51 -8.18 -12.41
CA SER A 36 -17.09 -7.59 -11.14
C SER A 36 -17.94 -8.07 -9.95
N ILE A 37 -19.24 -8.29 -10.17
CA ILE A 37 -20.18 -8.77 -9.16
C ILE A 37 -19.92 -10.25 -8.88
N MET A 38 -19.75 -11.05 -9.94
CA MET A 38 -19.43 -12.48 -9.82
C MET A 38 -18.10 -12.70 -9.10
N LEU A 39 -17.07 -11.95 -9.49
CA LEU A 39 -15.76 -12.00 -8.82
C LEU A 39 -15.91 -11.64 -7.34
N ARG A 40 -16.65 -10.58 -7.01
CA ARG A 40 -16.90 -10.19 -5.61
C ARG A 40 -17.61 -11.28 -4.82
N GLU A 41 -18.54 -12.00 -5.43
CA GLU A 41 -19.24 -13.11 -4.78
C GLU A 41 -18.31 -14.29 -4.51
N VAL A 42 -17.47 -14.67 -5.47
CA VAL A 42 -16.43 -15.69 -5.28
C VAL A 42 -15.47 -15.26 -4.17
N MET A 43 -14.93 -14.05 -4.24
CA MET A 43 -13.96 -13.54 -3.28
C MET A 43 -14.52 -13.38 -1.86
N ARG A 44 -15.82 -13.11 -1.69
CA ARG A 44 -16.48 -13.10 -0.36
C ARG A 44 -16.46 -14.45 0.34
N ASN A 45 -16.32 -15.55 -0.40
CA ASN A 45 -16.24 -16.90 0.16
C ASN A 45 -14.81 -17.34 0.48
N VAL A 46 -13.81 -16.55 0.11
CA VAL A 46 -12.41 -16.77 0.49
C VAL A 46 -12.18 -16.12 1.85
N ALA A 47 -11.66 -16.88 2.81
CA ALA A 47 -11.25 -16.31 4.10
C ALA A 47 -9.99 -15.48 3.89
N GLN A 48 -9.99 -14.24 4.37
CA GLN A 48 -8.85 -13.33 4.26
C GLN A 48 -8.33 -12.96 5.65
N PRO A 49 -7.02 -12.84 5.84
CA PRO A 49 -6.47 -12.30 7.07
C PRO A 49 -6.88 -10.84 7.24
N VAL A 50 -7.07 -10.42 8.49
CA VAL A 50 -7.34 -9.02 8.82
C VAL A 50 -6.08 -8.41 9.42
N ALA A 51 -5.67 -7.29 8.85
CA ALA A 51 -4.55 -6.50 9.35
C ALA A 51 -4.97 -5.06 9.58
N ILE A 52 -4.27 -4.34 10.44
CA ILE A 52 -4.36 -2.88 10.54
C ILE A 52 -3.05 -2.31 10.05
N ALA A 53 -3.13 -1.41 9.08
CA ALA A 53 -2.00 -0.57 8.69
C ALA A 53 -2.10 0.78 9.39
N VAL A 54 -0.98 1.24 9.97
CA VAL A 54 -0.88 2.54 10.64
C VAL A 54 0.30 3.32 10.07
N THR A 55 0.05 4.58 9.74
CA THR A 55 1.06 5.53 9.28
C THR A 55 1.01 6.83 10.10
N SER A 56 2.10 7.57 10.09
CA SER A 56 2.11 8.96 10.56
C SER A 56 1.38 9.85 9.55
N VAL A 57 0.62 10.81 10.06
CA VAL A 57 -0.06 11.81 9.23
C VAL A 57 0.98 12.83 8.75
N PRO A 58 1.15 13.03 7.44
CA PRO A 58 2.11 13.99 6.94
C PRO A 58 1.61 15.43 7.15
N LYS A 59 2.54 16.38 7.27
CA LYS A 59 2.25 17.80 7.57
C LYS A 59 1.34 18.50 6.54
N HIS A 60 1.37 18.03 5.29
CA HIS A 60 0.56 18.58 4.19
C HIS A 60 -0.83 17.94 4.09
N SER A 61 -1.12 16.88 4.85
CA SER A 61 -2.44 16.25 4.80
C SER A 61 -3.47 17.11 5.53
N SER A 62 -4.71 17.11 5.05
CA SER A 62 -5.87 17.74 5.71
C SER A 62 -6.21 17.13 7.09
N LEU A 63 -5.57 16.02 7.44
CA LEU A 63 -5.62 15.38 8.76
C LEU A 63 -4.56 15.91 9.73
N PHE A 64 -3.58 16.68 9.25
CA PHE A 64 -2.55 17.24 10.12
C PHE A 64 -3.20 18.14 11.19
N GLY A 65 -2.79 17.95 12.44
CA GLY A 65 -3.39 18.63 13.60
C GLY A 65 -4.66 17.98 14.15
N LYS A 66 -5.35 17.10 13.38
CA LYS A 66 -6.52 16.35 13.88
C LYS A 66 -6.11 15.04 14.55
N SER A 67 -5.14 14.34 13.98
CA SER A 67 -4.55 13.14 14.58
C SER A 67 -3.07 13.03 14.21
N LYS A 68 -2.28 12.43 15.11
CA LYS A 68 -0.87 12.13 14.84
C LYS A 68 -0.70 10.96 13.86
N TYR A 69 -1.59 9.97 13.99
CA TYR A 69 -1.57 8.74 13.21
C TYR A 69 -2.87 8.55 12.47
N HIS A 70 -2.80 7.78 11.39
CA HIS A 70 -3.94 7.33 10.63
C HIS A 70 -3.84 5.81 10.45
N GLY A 71 -4.95 5.10 10.66
CA GLY A 71 -5.05 3.65 10.58
C GLY A 71 -6.11 3.23 9.57
N ALA A 72 -5.95 2.05 8.98
CA ALA A 72 -6.98 1.46 8.14
C ALA A 72 -6.96 -0.05 8.29
N THR A 73 -8.16 -0.64 8.32
CA THR A 73 -8.34 -2.09 8.31
C THR A 73 -8.16 -2.62 6.91
N LEU A 74 -7.25 -3.59 6.76
CA LEU A 74 -6.88 -4.23 5.51
C LEU A 74 -7.33 -5.69 5.50
N THR A 75 -8.00 -6.08 4.42
CA THR A 75 -8.31 -7.49 4.10
C THR A 75 -7.58 -7.98 2.84
N SER A 76 -6.90 -7.07 2.14
CA SER A 76 -6.09 -7.35 0.94
C SER A 76 -4.61 -7.60 1.25
N PHE A 77 -4.24 -7.79 2.52
CA PHE A 77 -2.85 -7.94 2.91
C PHE A 77 -2.31 -9.30 2.43
N THR A 78 -1.19 -9.28 1.71
CA THR A 78 -0.54 -10.48 1.16
C THR A 78 0.98 -10.35 1.15
N SER A 79 1.68 -11.48 1.28
CA SER A 79 3.12 -11.56 0.96
C SER A 79 3.31 -11.60 -0.55
N LEU A 80 4.38 -10.95 -1.05
CA LEU A 80 4.79 -10.99 -2.45
C LEU A 80 6.05 -11.84 -2.65
N THR A 81 7.09 -11.61 -1.86
CA THR A 81 8.37 -12.34 -1.93
C THR A 81 8.95 -12.51 -0.55
N LEU A 82 9.62 -13.63 -0.30
CA LEU A 82 10.37 -13.88 0.94
C LEU A 82 11.88 -13.71 0.76
N TYR A 83 12.40 -14.06 -0.42
CA TYR A 83 13.81 -13.97 -0.78
C TYR A 83 13.95 -13.33 -2.17
N PRO A 84 14.95 -12.48 -2.43
CA PRO A 84 16.03 -12.03 -1.53
C PRO A 84 15.61 -10.93 -0.54
N ILE A 85 14.50 -10.24 -0.81
CA ILE A 85 13.99 -9.16 0.05
C ILE A 85 12.53 -9.49 0.40
N PRO A 86 12.16 -9.47 1.69
CA PRO A 86 10.78 -9.73 2.10
C PRO A 86 9.89 -8.56 1.70
N LEU A 87 8.93 -8.83 0.82
CA LEU A 87 7.96 -7.86 0.31
C LEU A 87 6.54 -8.28 0.67
N VAL A 88 5.73 -7.28 0.99
CA VAL A 88 4.29 -7.41 1.23
C VAL A 88 3.54 -6.39 0.39
N ALA A 89 2.26 -6.66 0.15
CA ALA A 89 1.39 -5.75 -0.56
C ALA A 89 -0.01 -5.69 0.03
N PHE A 90 -0.66 -4.57 -0.23
CA PHE A 90 -2.08 -4.36 0.02
C PHE A 90 -2.64 -3.33 -0.96
N SER A 91 -3.95 -3.36 -1.19
CA SER A 91 -4.63 -2.43 -2.08
C SER A 91 -5.59 -1.53 -1.29
N LEU A 92 -5.63 -0.25 -1.62
CA LEU A 92 -6.61 0.70 -1.08
C LEU A 92 -7.52 1.21 -2.19
N ARG A 93 -8.82 1.27 -1.92
CA ARG A 93 -9.80 1.88 -2.82
C ARG A 93 -9.69 3.40 -2.74
N LEU A 94 -9.77 4.08 -3.88
CA LEU A 94 -9.83 5.54 -3.96
C LEU A 94 -11.28 6.04 -4.07
N PRO A 95 -11.57 7.24 -3.52
CA PRO A 95 -10.67 8.07 -2.69
C PRO A 95 -10.40 7.45 -1.31
N SER A 96 -9.19 7.61 -0.76
CA SER A 96 -8.82 7.11 0.57
C SER A 96 -7.82 8.01 1.29
N ARG A 97 -8.20 8.47 2.48
CA ARG A 97 -7.34 9.24 3.39
C ARG A 97 -6.06 8.50 3.78
N MET A 98 -6.13 7.17 3.86
CA MET A 98 -4.94 6.36 4.09
C MET A 98 -4.02 6.42 2.87
N ALA A 99 -4.55 6.28 1.65
CA ALA A 99 -3.74 6.39 0.44
C ALA A 99 -3.05 7.76 0.36
N ASP A 100 -3.77 8.85 0.67
CA ASP A 100 -3.20 10.21 0.69
C ASP A 100 -2.06 10.35 1.71
N CYS A 101 -2.18 9.72 2.88
CA CYS A 101 -1.09 9.68 3.86
C CYS A 101 0.14 8.92 3.37
N LEU A 102 -0.02 7.97 2.44
CA LEU A 102 1.03 7.10 1.92
C LEU A 102 1.68 7.64 0.63
N LYS A 103 0.99 8.49 -0.15
CA LYS A 103 1.46 9.06 -1.44
C LYS A 103 2.62 10.02 -1.30
N PRO A 104 3.77 9.86 -1.99
CA PRO A 104 4.96 10.71 -1.83
C PRO A 104 4.63 12.21 -1.91
N PRO A 105 5.28 13.08 -1.10
CA PRO A 105 4.96 14.51 -1.07
C PRO A 105 5.09 15.17 -2.43
N SER A 106 5.97 14.67 -3.31
CA SER A 106 6.15 15.18 -4.67
C SER A 106 4.93 14.98 -5.59
N GLN A 107 4.08 13.97 -5.35
CA GLN A 107 2.86 13.78 -6.15
C GLN A 107 1.78 14.80 -5.83
N ILE A 108 1.77 15.37 -4.61
CA ILE A 108 0.72 16.28 -4.15
C ILE A 108 0.92 17.69 -4.72
N PHE A 109 2.16 18.10 -4.97
CA PHE A 109 2.43 19.45 -5.50
C PHE A 109 1.94 19.65 -6.95
N ASN A 110 1.81 18.58 -7.73
CA ASN A 110 1.30 18.69 -9.10
C ASN A 110 -0.23 18.88 -9.15
N GLU A 111 -0.98 18.41 -8.15
CA GLU A 111 -2.44 18.61 -8.11
C GLU A 111 -2.82 20.02 -7.61
N VAL A 112 -2.00 20.62 -6.72
CA VAL A 112 -2.29 21.96 -6.17
C VAL A 112 -1.85 23.08 -7.12
N SER A 113 -0.87 22.85 -8.00
CA SER A 113 -0.42 23.87 -8.96
C SER A 113 -1.47 24.24 -10.01
N ASP A 114 -2.40 23.34 -10.35
CA ASP A 114 -3.40 23.61 -11.38
C ASP A 114 -4.52 24.56 -10.91
N GLU A 115 -4.74 24.66 -9.59
CA GLU A 115 -5.72 25.60 -9.01
C GLU A 115 -5.14 27.01 -8.80
N TYR A 116 -3.82 27.14 -8.59
CA TYR A 116 -3.19 28.45 -8.39
C TYR A 116 -2.69 29.12 -9.68
N ILE A 117 -2.43 28.37 -10.76
CA ILE A 117 -2.02 28.96 -12.05
C ILE A 117 -3.18 29.70 -12.75
N LYS A 118 -4.45 29.42 -12.37
CA LYS A 118 -5.61 30.17 -12.89
C LYS A 118 -5.76 31.59 -12.32
N ASN A 119 -5.03 31.95 -11.26
CA ASN A 119 -5.18 33.25 -10.58
C ASN A 119 -4.00 34.22 -10.74
N GLY A 120 -3.20 34.06 -11.80
CA GLY A 120 -2.40 35.16 -12.37
C GLY A 120 -1.03 35.42 -11.73
N PHE A 121 -0.06 35.63 -12.62
CA PHE A 121 1.34 36.03 -12.40
C PHE A 121 2.25 35.00 -11.73
N ILE A 122 2.92 34.20 -12.56
CA ILE A 122 4.39 34.17 -12.71
C ILE A 122 4.70 33.38 -14.00
N LYS A 123 5.36 34.04 -14.96
CA LYS A 123 6.09 33.36 -16.05
C LYS A 123 7.35 32.77 -15.43
N ASN A 124 7.44 31.45 -15.34
CA ASN A 124 8.72 30.76 -15.16
C ASN A 124 8.90 29.80 -16.33
N ASP A 125 9.65 30.27 -17.33
CA ASP A 125 10.48 29.40 -18.15
C ASP A 125 11.47 28.66 -17.22
N TYR A 126 11.87 27.44 -17.62
CA TYR A 126 12.75 26.50 -16.91
C TYR A 126 12.09 25.55 -15.89
N LEU A 127 11.42 24.50 -16.37
CA LEU A 127 11.49 23.17 -15.76
C LEU A 127 11.01 22.03 -16.70
N GLU A 128 11.66 21.90 -17.86
CA GLU A 128 11.62 20.67 -18.65
C GLU A 128 12.93 19.90 -18.44
N LYS A 129 12.88 18.86 -17.60
CA LYS A 129 13.70 17.63 -17.64
C LYS A 129 13.53 16.91 -16.31
N ASN A 130 12.60 15.97 -16.27
CA ASN A 130 12.70 14.67 -15.58
C ASN A 130 11.34 13.94 -15.64
N GLN A 131 10.79 13.80 -16.86
CA GLN A 131 9.92 12.66 -17.14
C GLN A 131 10.83 11.54 -17.65
N SER A 132 11.41 10.77 -16.73
CA SER A 132 11.92 9.46 -17.11
C SER A 132 10.71 8.62 -17.51
N SER A 133 10.55 8.40 -18.80
CA SER A 133 9.58 7.47 -19.38
C SER A 133 9.65 6.15 -18.63
N ILE A 134 8.70 5.89 -17.74
CA ILE A 134 8.51 4.58 -17.15
C ILE A 134 8.04 3.71 -18.33
N LYS A 135 8.98 2.96 -18.91
CA LYS A 135 8.65 1.94 -19.92
C LYS A 135 7.64 1.00 -19.26
N SER A 136 6.41 1.06 -19.73
CA SER A 136 5.34 0.14 -19.38
C SER A 136 5.87 -1.29 -19.49
N ILE A 137 5.75 -2.05 -18.41
CA ILE A 137 6.15 -3.45 -18.36
C ILE A 137 5.14 -4.21 -19.20
N ASN A 138 5.43 -4.40 -20.49
CA ASN A 138 4.64 -5.25 -21.37
C ASN A 138 4.86 -6.71 -20.96
N LEU A 139 3.89 -7.25 -20.22
CA LEU A 139 3.82 -8.69 -19.93
C LEU A 139 3.47 -9.45 -21.23
N PRO A 140 4.07 -10.62 -21.50
CA PRO A 140 3.70 -11.44 -22.64
C PRO A 140 2.22 -11.85 -22.56
N LEU A 141 1.55 -11.98 -23.71
CA LEU A 141 0.16 -12.40 -23.78
C LEU A 141 -0.02 -13.79 -23.13
N LYS A 142 -1.11 -13.97 -22.38
CA LYS A 142 -1.45 -15.20 -21.64
C LYS A 142 -1.48 -16.48 -22.51
N SER A 143 -1.54 -16.35 -23.84
CA SER A 143 -1.67 -17.45 -24.80
C SER A 143 -0.36 -18.21 -25.09
N GLU A 144 0.79 -17.72 -24.65
CA GLU A 144 2.10 -18.34 -24.96
C GLU A 144 2.65 -19.26 -23.87
N LEU A 145 1.98 -19.37 -22.72
CA LEU A 145 2.42 -20.25 -21.64
C LEU A 145 1.75 -21.63 -21.78
N PRO A 146 2.52 -22.73 -21.95
CA PRO A 146 1.97 -24.07 -22.00
C PRO A 146 1.36 -24.40 -20.64
N TRP A 147 0.04 -24.52 -20.61
CA TRP A 147 -0.70 -24.99 -19.44
C TRP A 147 -0.65 -26.53 -19.38
N PRO A 148 -0.50 -27.14 -18.19
CA PRO A 148 -0.54 -26.52 -16.86
C PRO A 148 0.85 -26.22 -16.24
N LEU A 149 0.94 -25.09 -15.54
CA LEU A 149 2.17 -24.52 -14.94
C LEU A 149 2.93 -25.44 -13.96
N PHE A 150 2.27 -26.45 -13.38
CA PHE A 150 2.91 -27.37 -12.43
C PHE A 150 3.81 -28.43 -13.08
N LYS A 151 3.82 -28.54 -14.41
CA LYS A 151 4.66 -29.49 -15.16
C LYS A 151 5.93 -28.88 -15.74
N LEU A 152 6.14 -27.57 -15.59
CA LEU A 152 7.34 -26.94 -16.11
C LEU A 152 8.49 -27.08 -15.10
N PRO A 153 9.66 -27.57 -15.52
CA PRO A 153 10.85 -27.51 -14.69
C PRO A 153 11.10 -26.04 -14.32
N ILE A 154 11.35 -25.78 -13.03
CA ILE A 154 11.71 -24.45 -12.56
C ILE A 154 12.96 -24.02 -13.35
N PRO A 155 12.90 -22.97 -14.17
CA PRO A 155 14.05 -22.60 -14.98
C PRO A 155 15.19 -22.18 -14.04
N GLU A 156 16.40 -22.73 -14.26
CA GLU A 156 17.60 -22.39 -13.49
C GLU A 156 17.97 -20.91 -13.56
N LYS A 157 17.44 -20.20 -14.57
CA LYS A 157 17.62 -18.75 -14.75
C LYS A 157 16.26 -18.06 -14.82
N PRO A 158 16.08 -16.93 -14.10
CA PRO A 158 14.85 -16.16 -14.20
C PRO A 158 14.66 -15.63 -15.63
N PRO A 159 13.42 -15.51 -16.12
CA PRO A 159 13.14 -14.97 -17.44
C PRO A 159 13.57 -13.50 -17.56
N ASN A 160 13.95 -13.05 -18.76
CA ASN A 160 14.53 -11.73 -19.01
C ASN A 160 13.69 -10.56 -18.47
N TRP A 161 12.36 -10.68 -18.48
CA TRP A 161 11.48 -9.64 -17.92
C TRP A 161 11.66 -9.50 -16.40
N ALA A 162 11.87 -10.61 -15.68
CA ALA A 162 12.12 -10.61 -14.25
C ALA A 162 13.51 -10.05 -13.93
N ILE A 163 14.50 -10.34 -14.79
CA ILE A 163 15.85 -9.75 -14.70
C ILE A 163 15.77 -8.21 -14.86
N ASN A 164 15.00 -7.71 -15.83
CA ASN A 164 14.81 -6.27 -16.06
C ASN A 164 14.07 -5.59 -14.89
N LEU A 165 13.10 -6.28 -14.28
CA LEU A 165 12.41 -5.79 -13.09
C LEU A 165 13.37 -5.68 -11.90
N LEU A 166 14.19 -6.71 -11.68
CA LEU A 166 15.22 -6.74 -10.63
C LEU A 166 16.34 -5.70 -10.85
N SER A 167 16.73 -5.41 -12.09
CA SER A 167 17.73 -4.37 -12.38
C SER A 167 17.19 -2.97 -12.10
N ASN A 168 15.91 -2.72 -12.37
CA ASN A 168 15.26 -1.43 -12.06
C ASN A 168 15.11 -1.20 -10.54
N LEU A 169 15.10 -2.27 -9.74
CA LEU A 169 15.07 -2.17 -8.27
C LEU A 169 16.47 -1.92 -7.67
N LYS A 170 17.56 -2.26 -8.36
CA LYS A 170 18.93 -2.12 -7.86
C LYS A 170 19.55 -0.75 -8.11
N SER A 171 19.01 0.05 -9.03
CA SER A 171 19.53 1.39 -9.34
C SER A 171 19.29 2.44 -8.25
N SER A 172 18.56 2.11 -7.18
CA SER A 172 18.32 2.99 -6.02
C SER A 172 19.19 2.71 -4.80
N SER A 173 20.09 1.71 -4.83
CA SER A 173 21.07 1.47 -3.76
C SER A 173 22.46 1.95 -4.17
N SER A 174 22.90 3.07 -3.62
CA SER A 174 24.27 3.58 -3.70
C SER A 174 25.28 2.50 -3.27
N GLN A 175 26.14 2.09 -4.20
CA GLN A 175 27.30 1.24 -3.93
C GLN A 175 28.33 2.03 -3.10
N GLN A 176 28.53 1.64 -1.84
CA GLN A 176 29.80 1.85 -1.16
C GLN A 176 30.75 0.73 -1.63
N SER A 177 31.78 1.11 -2.36
CA SER A 177 32.88 0.23 -2.76
C SER A 177 33.74 -0.13 -1.54
N LEU A 178 33.71 -1.39 -1.13
CA LEU A 178 34.77 -1.99 -0.31
C LEU A 178 35.79 -2.63 -1.25
N ASN A 179 36.91 -1.94 -1.46
CA ASN A 179 38.12 -2.55 -2.02
C ASN A 179 38.93 -3.16 -0.87
N SER A 180 39.38 -4.39 -1.05
CA SER A 180 40.26 -5.11 -0.13
C SER A 180 41.55 -5.58 -0.81
N ASN A 181 42.65 -5.44 -0.05
CA ASN A 181 43.93 -6.20 -0.04
C ASN A 181 45.13 -5.66 -0.86
N PRO A 182 46.39 -6.06 -0.52
CA PRO A 182 47.01 -6.28 0.81
C PRO A 182 48.45 -5.66 0.92
N LEU A 183 49.13 -5.95 2.03
CA LEU A 183 50.49 -5.55 2.45
C LEU A 183 51.58 -5.52 1.34
N ASN A 184 52.41 -4.48 1.34
CA ASN A 184 53.89 -4.60 1.29
C ASN A 184 54.61 -3.29 1.64
N SER A 185 55.85 -3.44 2.07
CA SER A 185 56.73 -2.54 2.83
C SER A 185 57.46 -1.42 2.06
N SER A 186 57.95 -0.47 2.87
CA SER A 186 59.24 0.25 2.79
C SER A 186 59.33 1.70 2.25
N SER A 187 59.90 2.54 3.14
CA SER A 187 60.88 3.63 2.97
C SER A 187 60.54 4.99 2.32
N SER A 188 60.85 6.01 3.15
CA SER A 188 61.61 7.25 2.88
C SER A 188 60.97 8.49 2.22
N SER A 189 60.87 9.52 3.06
CA SER A 189 61.32 10.93 2.90
C SER A 189 60.68 11.89 1.88
N SER A 190 60.06 12.92 2.48
CA SER A 190 60.11 14.36 2.18
C SER A 190 59.76 14.90 0.79
N SER A 191 58.73 15.74 0.73
CA SER A 191 58.89 17.18 0.43
C SER A 191 57.56 17.94 0.56
N ASN A 192 57.71 19.20 0.99
CA ASN A 192 56.68 20.21 1.21
C ASN A 192 55.89 20.55 -0.06
N LEU A 193 54.64 21.00 0.11
CA LEU A 193 54.17 22.31 -0.40
C LEU A 193 52.78 22.64 0.14
N ASN A 194 52.69 23.81 0.77
CA ASN A 194 51.45 24.52 1.07
C ASN A 194 50.78 24.98 -0.23
N SER A 195 49.44 24.91 -0.33
CA SER A 195 48.60 26.05 -0.74
C SER A 195 47.11 25.72 -0.91
N ILE A 196 46.30 26.58 -0.29
CA ILE A 196 45.09 27.24 -0.81
C ILE A 196 43.78 26.43 -0.88
N ASN A 197 42.90 26.78 0.06
CA ASN A 197 41.46 27.07 -0.10
C ASN A 197 40.74 26.51 -1.34
N SER A 198 39.78 25.64 -1.09
CA SER A 198 38.40 25.95 -1.49
C SER A 198 37.40 25.24 -0.57
N ASN A 199 36.71 26.05 0.22
CA ASN A 199 35.44 25.73 0.84
C ASN A 199 34.41 25.46 -0.27
N PHE A 200 34.32 24.22 -0.75
CA PHE A 200 33.10 23.75 -1.36
C PHE A 200 32.20 23.19 -0.26
N ASN A 201 31.36 24.08 0.27
CA ASN A 201 30.12 23.71 0.92
C ASN A 201 29.24 23.00 -0.11
N GLU A 202 29.51 21.72 -0.37
CA GLU A 202 28.48 20.79 -0.82
C GLU A 202 27.49 20.61 0.33
N LYS A 203 26.61 21.61 0.50
CA LYS A 203 25.27 21.37 1.01
C LYS A 203 24.62 20.44 0.00
N SER A 204 24.88 19.16 0.19
CA SER A 204 24.20 18.08 -0.46
C SER A 204 22.71 18.31 -0.25
N ILE A 205 22.05 18.80 -1.30
CA ILE A 205 20.61 18.68 -1.51
C ILE A 205 20.37 17.19 -1.78
N ILE A 206 20.71 16.35 -0.81
CA ILE A 206 20.10 15.04 -0.68
C ILE A 206 18.72 15.39 -0.16
N ASN A 207 17.81 15.68 -1.09
CA ASN A 207 16.39 15.44 -0.87
C ASN A 207 16.28 13.96 -0.58
N SER A 208 16.55 13.61 0.69
CA SER A 208 16.32 12.30 1.23
C SER A 208 14.84 12.08 1.01
N ASN A 209 14.53 11.24 0.02
CA ASN A 209 13.22 10.65 -0.13
C ASN A 209 12.99 9.89 1.17
N LYS A 210 12.52 10.59 2.20
CA LYS A 210 12.31 10.05 3.53
C LYS A 210 11.25 8.99 3.32
N SER A 211 11.70 7.76 3.32
CA SER A 211 10.85 6.64 3.01
C SER A 211 9.78 6.54 4.07
N ARG A 212 8.54 6.33 3.61
CA ARG A 212 7.40 6.29 4.52
C ARG A 212 7.38 4.95 5.22
N ILE A 213 7.52 5.03 6.53
CA ILE A 213 7.37 3.89 7.41
C ILE A 213 5.90 3.68 7.72
N ILE A 214 5.46 2.45 7.58
CA ILE A 214 4.14 1.98 7.94
C ILE A 214 4.28 0.79 8.88
N THR A 215 3.42 0.73 9.90
CA THR A 215 3.35 -0.41 10.81
C THR A 215 2.12 -1.22 10.47
N ILE A 216 2.28 -2.53 10.25
CA ILE A 216 1.19 -3.44 9.91
C ILE A 216 1.05 -4.47 11.03
N SER A 217 -0.11 -4.49 11.69
CA SER A 217 -0.44 -5.43 12.77
C SER A 217 -1.41 -6.49 12.27
N LEU A 218 -1.02 -7.76 12.34
CA LEU A 218 -1.87 -8.92 12.04
C LEU A 218 -2.79 -9.20 13.22
N LEU A 219 -4.10 -9.11 13.02
CA LEU A 219 -5.03 -9.07 14.14
C LEU A 219 -5.35 -10.43 14.72
N SER A 220 -5.45 -10.46 16.04
CA SER A 220 -6.10 -11.54 16.78
C SER A 220 -7.61 -11.28 16.92
N LYS A 221 -8.36 -12.32 17.29
CA LYS A 221 -9.83 -12.23 17.49
C LYS A 221 -10.24 -11.20 18.54
N GLU A 222 -9.41 -10.97 19.54
CA GLU A 222 -9.65 -9.96 20.60
C GLU A 222 -9.73 -8.53 20.06
N ASN A 223 -9.08 -8.27 18.93
CA ASN A 223 -8.97 -6.94 18.34
C ASN A 223 -10.06 -6.64 17.29
N GLU A 224 -11.17 -7.39 17.29
CA GLU A 224 -12.27 -7.21 16.33
C GLU A 224 -12.92 -5.81 16.41
N GLU A 225 -13.10 -5.26 17.61
CA GLU A 225 -13.72 -3.94 17.79
C GLU A 225 -12.89 -2.82 17.19
N ILE A 226 -11.56 -2.94 17.28
CA ILE A 226 -10.61 -1.98 16.71
C ILE A 226 -10.63 -2.09 15.18
N ALA A 227 -10.66 -3.32 14.65
CA ALA A 227 -10.79 -3.57 13.22
C ALA A 227 -12.07 -2.92 12.66
N ASN A 228 -13.19 -3.06 13.36
CA ASN A 228 -14.45 -2.40 13.03
C ASN A 228 -14.30 -0.88 13.05
N SER A 229 -13.76 -0.31 14.13
CA SER A 229 -13.63 1.14 14.32
C SER A 229 -12.79 1.83 13.24
N LEU A 230 -11.70 1.19 12.81
CA LEU A 230 -10.82 1.69 11.75
C LEU A 230 -11.31 1.37 10.33
N SER A 231 -12.37 0.57 10.19
CA SER A 231 -13.02 0.32 8.89
C SER A 231 -14.11 1.35 8.56
N LEU A 232 -14.62 2.05 9.58
CA LEU A 232 -15.69 3.03 9.41
C LEU A 232 -15.15 4.32 8.76
N PRO A 233 -15.83 4.86 7.75
CA PRO A 233 -15.46 6.14 7.18
C PRO A 233 -15.63 7.26 8.23
N CYS A 234 -14.75 8.26 8.16
CA CYS A 234 -14.82 9.46 8.99
C CYS A 234 -14.69 9.25 10.51
N SER A 235 -14.19 8.11 10.98
CA SER A 235 -13.93 7.89 12.40
C SER A 235 -12.84 8.83 12.94
N ASN A 236 -12.96 9.23 14.20
CA ASN A 236 -11.97 10.06 14.87
C ASN A 236 -10.80 9.20 15.33
N HIS A 237 -9.77 9.10 14.48
CA HIS A 237 -8.62 8.26 14.76
C HIS A 237 -7.83 8.73 16.00
N ASN A 238 -7.93 10.01 16.39
CA ASN A 238 -7.25 10.50 17.57
C ASN A 238 -7.73 9.77 18.84
N GLU A 239 -9.03 9.55 18.99
CA GLU A 239 -9.59 8.81 20.12
C GLU A 239 -9.13 7.35 20.13
N ILE A 240 -9.15 6.70 18.96
CA ILE A 240 -8.74 5.30 18.79
C ILE A 240 -7.26 5.11 19.16
N PHE A 241 -6.38 6.02 18.73
CA PHE A 241 -4.94 5.95 19.01
C PHE A 241 -4.57 6.42 20.43
N ASN A 242 -5.46 7.13 21.12
CA ASN A 242 -5.27 7.55 22.52
C ASN A 242 -5.78 6.52 23.54
N LEU A 243 -6.35 5.39 23.09
CA LEU A 243 -6.76 4.31 23.97
C LEU A 243 -5.54 3.76 24.74
N SER A 244 -5.60 3.86 26.07
CA SER A 244 -4.57 3.34 26.96
C SER A 244 -4.47 1.82 26.81
N ASN A 245 -3.25 1.30 26.81
CA ASN A 245 -2.97 -0.15 26.73
C ASN A 245 -3.41 -0.85 25.44
N THR A 246 -3.74 -0.12 24.39
CA THR A 246 -4.06 -0.70 23.07
C THR A 246 -2.87 -0.71 22.12
N TRP A 247 -2.01 0.29 22.24
CA TRP A 247 -0.91 0.54 21.31
C TRP A 247 0.44 0.44 22.02
N ASP A 248 1.41 -0.16 21.32
CA ASP A 248 2.82 -0.20 21.70
C ASP A 248 3.60 0.82 20.88
N ASN A 249 4.22 1.77 21.59
CA ASN A 249 5.09 2.79 20.99
C ASN A 249 6.57 2.35 20.94
N ASN A 250 6.94 1.26 21.62
CA ASN A 250 8.33 0.98 22.00
C ASN A 250 8.95 -0.25 21.32
N ASN A 251 8.28 -0.87 20.34
CA ASN A 251 8.69 -2.20 19.88
C ASN A 251 9.90 -2.22 18.93
N PHE A 252 10.50 -1.08 18.60
CA PHE A 252 11.67 -1.01 17.74
C PHE A 252 12.68 -0.02 18.35
N ASP A 253 13.74 -0.54 18.98
CA ASP A 253 14.78 0.15 19.77
C ASP A 253 15.67 1.15 18.98
N ASP A 254 15.14 1.78 17.93
CA ASP A 254 15.85 2.82 17.21
C ASP A 254 15.71 4.14 17.97
N ASN A 255 16.83 4.77 18.34
CA ASN A 255 16.95 6.08 19.00
C ASN A 255 16.26 7.27 18.26
N ASN A 256 15.50 7.02 17.19
CA ASN A 256 14.71 7.96 16.41
C ASN A 256 13.20 7.83 16.72
N ILE A 257 12.87 7.89 18.01
CA ILE A 257 11.58 7.48 18.61
C ILE A 257 10.36 8.29 18.11
N ASN A 258 10.55 9.48 17.54
CA ASN A 258 9.42 10.43 17.42
C ASN A 258 8.46 10.20 16.23
N ASN A 259 8.80 9.35 15.25
CA ASN A 259 8.03 9.24 13.99
C ASN A 259 7.59 7.82 13.61
N ILE A 260 7.86 6.81 14.43
CA ILE A 260 7.45 5.44 14.09
C ILE A 260 5.97 5.27 14.43
N PRO A 261 5.12 4.80 13.50
CA PRO A 261 3.72 4.53 13.80
C PRO A 261 3.59 3.40 14.84
N PRO A 262 2.63 3.49 15.78
CA PRO A 262 2.47 2.50 16.83
C PRO A 262 2.07 1.14 16.26
N SER A 263 2.45 0.07 16.96
CA SER A 263 1.95 -1.28 16.72
C SER A 263 0.81 -1.62 17.67
N LEU A 264 -0.12 -2.48 17.24
CA LEU A 264 -1.22 -2.92 18.09
C LEU A 264 -0.76 -3.99 19.09
N LYS A 265 -1.21 -3.89 20.34
CA LYS A 265 -1.05 -4.95 21.37
C LYS A 265 -1.94 -6.15 21.07
N ASN A 266 -1.58 -7.31 21.62
CA ASN A 266 -2.28 -8.59 21.42
C ASN A 266 -2.49 -8.96 19.93
N SER A 267 -1.75 -8.37 19.01
CA SER A 267 -1.69 -8.80 17.61
C SER A 267 -0.92 -10.11 17.51
N ILE A 268 -1.17 -10.93 16.48
CA ILE A 268 -0.36 -12.14 16.23
C ILE A 268 1.09 -11.76 15.91
N GLY A 269 1.25 -10.69 15.14
CA GLY A 269 2.55 -10.18 14.76
C GLY A 269 2.44 -8.79 14.17
N ASN A 270 3.55 -8.07 14.27
CA ASN A 270 3.70 -6.69 13.83
C ASN A 270 4.84 -6.61 12.83
N LEU A 271 4.62 -5.88 11.74
CA LEU A 271 5.59 -5.66 10.68
C LEU A 271 5.88 -4.16 10.62
N LYS A 272 7.15 -3.78 10.71
CA LYS A 272 7.63 -2.44 10.34
C LYS A 272 7.99 -2.51 8.87
N CYS A 273 7.32 -1.72 8.05
CA CYS A 273 7.51 -1.75 6.62
C CYS A 273 7.86 -0.37 6.07
N GLU A 274 8.55 -0.36 4.94
CA GLU A 274 8.90 0.81 4.16
C GLU A 274 8.17 0.73 2.82
N ILE A 275 7.45 1.78 2.43
CA ILE A 275 6.75 1.80 1.14
C ILE A 275 7.78 1.99 0.03
N ILE A 276 7.87 1.03 -0.88
CA ILE A 276 8.76 1.10 -2.05
C ILE A 276 8.02 1.71 -3.24
N GLN A 277 6.80 1.25 -3.48
CA GLN A 277 6.08 1.58 -4.72
C GLN A 277 4.56 1.63 -4.49
N ASN A 278 3.90 2.56 -5.18
CA ASN A 278 2.46 2.61 -5.37
C ASN A 278 2.13 2.48 -6.86
N ILE A 279 1.16 1.64 -7.20
CA ILE A 279 0.74 1.37 -8.59
C ILE A 279 -0.77 1.63 -8.71
N SER A 280 -1.16 2.57 -9.58
CA SER A 280 -2.56 2.78 -9.94
C SER A 280 -3.06 1.56 -10.72
N LEU A 281 -4.14 0.92 -10.24
CA LEU A 281 -4.74 -0.21 -10.93
C LEU A 281 -5.74 0.21 -12.01
N LYS A 282 -6.07 1.51 -12.11
CA LYS A 282 -6.97 2.05 -13.12
C LYS A 282 -6.38 1.89 -14.53
N ASP A 283 -5.09 2.16 -14.66
CA ASP A 283 -4.38 2.17 -15.95
C ASP A 283 -4.26 0.77 -16.56
N LEU A 284 -4.43 -0.27 -15.76
CA LEU A 284 -4.44 -1.66 -16.23
C LEU A 284 -5.73 -2.03 -16.97
N SER A 285 -6.80 -1.24 -16.82
CA SER A 285 -8.14 -1.56 -17.35
C SER A 285 -8.47 -0.84 -18.67
N SER A 286 -7.79 0.27 -18.98
CA SER A 286 -8.11 1.15 -20.11
C SER A 286 -7.49 0.73 -21.45
N SER A 287 -6.67 -0.33 -21.48
CA SER A 287 -5.94 -0.75 -22.69
C SER A 287 -6.79 -1.42 -23.79
N SER A 288 -8.12 -1.44 -23.67
CA SER A 288 -9.00 -2.21 -24.58
C SER A 288 -10.07 -1.41 -25.32
N SER A 289 -10.20 -0.08 -25.12
CA SER A 289 -11.31 0.71 -25.70
C SER A 289 -10.92 1.88 -26.60
N SER A 290 -9.65 2.08 -26.94
CA SER A 290 -9.19 3.24 -27.73
C SER A 290 -9.32 3.12 -29.25
N SER A 291 -10.30 2.35 -29.75
CA SER A 291 -10.47 2.15 -31.20
C SER A 291 -11.93 2.20 -31.65
N SER A 292 -12.62 3.34 -31.50
CA SER A 292 -13.67 3.78 -32.42
C SER A 292 -14.36 5.06 -31.96
N SER A 293 -14.15 6.15 -32.70
CA SER A 293 -15.17 7.04 -33.30
C SER A 293 -14.83 8.53 -33.20
N ASN A 294 -14.19 9.03 -34.26
CA ASN A 294 -14.24 10.42 -34.67
C ASN A 294 -15.67 10.74 -35.13
N PHE A 295 -16.58 11.19 -34.26
CA PHE A 295 -17.80 11.88 -34.71
C PHE A 295 -18.28 12.91 -33.67
N GLU A 296 -18.23 14.16 -34.13
CA GLU A 296 -19.01 15.35 -33.75
C GLU A 296 -18.95 15.88 -32.31
N ASN A 297 -18.10 16.91 -32.19
CA ASN A 297 -18.15 17.97 -31.20
C ASN A 297 -19.49 18.70 -31.29
N ASP A 298 -20.26 18.79 -30.18
CA ASP A 298 -21.04 19.99 -29.80
C ASP A 298 -21.82 19.89 -28.46
N ILE A 299 -21.36 19.09 -27.48
CA ILE A 299 -21.95 19.05 -26.13
C ILE A 299 -20.83 19.17 -25.06
N LEU A 300 -20.18 20.33 -24.94
CA LEU A 300 -18.81 20.41 -24.42
C LEU A 300 -18.58 21.04 -23.02
N GLU A 301 -19.61 21.27 -22.21
CA GLU A 301 -19.40 21.85 -20.86
C GLU A 301 -19.97 21.04 -19.68
N GLN A 302 -21.01 20.21 -19.86
CA GLN A 302 -21.56 19.41 -18.74
C GLN A 302 -20.89 18.03 -18.56
N GLU A 303 -20.10 17.56 -19.54
CA GLU A 303 -19.40 16.27 -19.43
C GLU A 303 -18.05 16.38 -18.67
N LYS A 304 -17.41 17.56 -18.68
CA LYS A 304 -16.11 17.78 -18.04
C LYS A 304 -16.12 17.59 -16.51
N GLU A 305 -17.21 17.97 -15.83
CA GLU A 305 -17.31 17.78 -14.37
C GLU A 305 -17.52 16.31 -13.99
N LYS A 306 -18.23 15.52 -14.82
CA LYS A 306 -18.43 14.09 -14.59
C LYS A 306 -17.19 13.27 -14.87
N GLU A 307 -16.34 13.70 -15.80
CA GLU A 307 -15.07 13.05 -16.11
C GLU A 307 -14.06 13.21 -14.95
N GLN A 308 -13.99 14.39 -14.33
CA GLN A 308 -13.09 14.65 -13.19
C GLN A 308 -13.45 13.80 -11.95
N GLU A 309 -14.74 13.60 -11.66
CA GLU A 309 -15.15 12.71 -10.55
C GLU A 309 -14.93 11.22 -10.82
N GLN A 310 -14.96 10.81 -12.09
CA GLN A 310 -14.59 9.43 -12.47
C GLN A 310 -13.08 9.23 -12.40
N GLU A 311 -12.30 10.31 -12.52
CA GLU A 311 -10.86 10.20 -12.56
C GLU A 311 -10.27 9.64 -11.26
N GLN A 312 -10.88 9.98 -10.13
CA GLN A 312 -10.45 9.60 -8.78
C GLN A 312 -10.97 8.22 -8.31
N LYS A 313 -11.79 7.54 -9.10
CA LYS A 313 -12.35 6.22 -8.73
C LYS A 313 -11.40 5.11 -9.18
N GLY A 314 -10.95 4.29 -8.24
CA GLY A 314 -10.05 3.19 -8.55
C GLY A 314 -9.51 2.49 -7.30
N SER A 315 -8.40 1.80 -7.49
CA SER A 315 -7.63 1.22 -6.40
C SER A 315 -6.14 1.43 -6.67
N GLU A 316 -5.38 1.66 -5.61
CA GLU A 316 -3.91 1.71 -5.66
C GLU A 316 -3.34 0.50 -4.92
N LEU A 317 -2.35 -0.15 -5.53
CA LEU A 317 -1.58 -1.23 -4.94
C LEU A 317 -0.32 -0.66 -4.31
N PHE A 318 -0.13 -0.89 -3.03
CA PHE A 318 1.07 -0.50 -2.29
C PHE A 318 1.94 -1.73 -2.08
N ILE A 319 3.23 -1.58 -2.41
CA ILE A 319 4.26 -2.59 -2.21
C ILE A 319 5.22 -2.05 -1.15
N CYS A 320 5.43 -2.85 -0.11
CA CYS A 320 6.27 -2.48 1.02
C CYS A 320 7.38 -3.50 1.26
N LYS A 321 8.57 -2.99 1.60
CA LYS A 321 9.69 -3.76 2.12
C LYS A 321 9.47 -4.01 3.60
N VAL A 322 9.59 -5.24 4.04
CA VAL A 322 9.58 -5.56 5.47
C VAL A 322 10.97 -5.24 6.05
N LEU A 323 11.02 -4.32 7.00
CA LEU A 323 12.25 -3.91 7.69
C LEU A 323 12.46 -4.73 8.97
N ASN A 324 11.38 -4.94 9.72
CA ASN A 324 11.42 -5.68 10.98
C ASN A 324 10.09 -6.42 11.20
N VAL A 325 10.17 -7.55 11.91
CA VAL A 325 9.04 -8.42 12.26
C VAL A 325 9.12 -8.69 13.76
N ASN A 326 8.04 -8.40 14.47
CA ASN A 326 7.88 -8.76 15.88
C ASN A 326 6.69 -9.72 16.00
N LEU A 327 6.96 -10.95 16.49
CA LEU A 327 5.94 -11.96 16.71
C LEU A 327 5.49 -11.91 18.16
N SER A 328 4.19 -12.08 18.40
CA SER A 328 3.71 -12.22 19.78
C SER A 328 4.19 -13.52 20.40
N ASN A 329 4.56 -13.46 21.68
CA ASN A 329 4.91 -14.63 22.48
C ASN A 329 3.67 -15.43 22.90
N ASP A 330 2.48 -14.83 22.80
CA ASP A 330 1.23 -15.45 23.23
C ASP A 330 0.73 -16.45 22.19
N LYS A 331 1.02 -17.72 22.42
CA LYS A 331 0.59 -18.84 21.57
C LYS A 331 -0.93 -19.05 21.52
N ASN A 332 -1.67 -18.43 22.43
CA ASN A 332 -3.12 -18.58 22.54
C ASN A 332 -3.90 -17.62 21.62
N LEU A 333 -3.23 -16.67 20.99
CA LEU A 333 -3.88 -15.70 20.10
C LEU A 333 -4.35 -16.39 18.83
N GLN A 334 -5.66 -16.30 18.57
CA GLN A 334 -6.26 -16.78 17.34
C GLN A 334 -6.34 -15.68 16.30
N PRO A 335 -6.02 -15.94 15.03
CA PRO A 335 -6.15 -14.93 13.98
C PRO A 335 -7.59 -14.52 13.76
N LEU A 336 -7.74 -13.22 13.52
CA LEU A 336 -8.97 -12.64 13.01
C LEU A 336 -9.00 -12.82 11.49
N LEU A 337 -10.04 -13.50 11.02
CA LEU A 337 -10.31 -13.69 9.60
C LEU A 337 -11.55 -12.90 9.20
N HIS A 338 -11.56 -12.37 7.99
CA HIS A 338 -12.74 -11.81 7.36
C HIS A 338 -13.28 -12.80 6.33
N TRP A 339 -14.47 -13.33 6.59
CA TRP A 339 -15.11 -14.33 5.74
C TRP A 339 -16.61 -14.04 5.63
N ARG A 340 -17.15 -14.10 4.41
CA ARG A 340 -18.58 -13.87 4.14
C ARG A 340 -19.13 -12.57 4.77
N ARG A 341 -18.32 -11.50 4.73
CA ARG A 341 -18.63 -10.16 5.28
C ARG A 341 -18.76 -10.14 6.81
N LYS A 342 -18.09 -11.06 7.50
CA LYS A 342 -18.07 -11.14 8.95
C LYS A 342 -16.66 -11.41 9.43
N TYR A 343 -16.38 -10.99 10.66
CA TYR A 343 -15.18 -11.37 11.37
C TYR A 343 -15.40 -12.70 12.07
N VAL A 344 -14.47 -13.63 11.87
CA VAL A 344 -14.52 -15.00 12.42
C VAL A 344 -13.13 -15.39 12.94
N GLY A 345 -13.09 -16.15 14.03
CA GLY A 345 -11.88 -16.83 14.48
C GLY A 345 -11.74 -18.20 13.82
N ILE A 346 -10.57 -18.84 13.95
CA ILE A 346 -10.33 -20.20 13.42
C ILE A 346 -11.28 -21.22 14.05
N LYS A 347 -11.55 -21.12 15.35
CA LYS A 347 -12.42 -22.07 16.05
C LYS A 347 -13.90 -21.97 15.68
N ASP A 348 -14.30 -20.90 14.99
CA ASP A 348 -15.69 -20.73 14.52
C ASP A 348 -16.00 -21.60 13.28
N PHE A 349 -15.00 -22.29 12.73
CA PHE A 349 -15.13 -23.19 11.57
C PHE A 349 -15.28 -24.68 11.94
N GLU A 350 -15.01 -25.03 13.20
CA GLU A 350 -15.29 -26.37 13.76
C GLU A 350 -16.77 -26.49 14.12
#